data_AF-A0A955P1J8-F1
#
_entry.id   AF-A0A955P1J8-F1
#
_cell.length_a   1.000
_cell.length_b   1.000
_cell.length_c   1.000
_cell.angle_alpha   90.00
_cell.angle_beta   90.00
_cell.angle_gamma   90.00
#
_symmetry.space_group_name_H-M   'P 1'
#
loop_
_entity.id
_entity.type
_entity.pdbx_description
1 polymer ?
#
loop_
_entity_poly.entity_id
_entity_poly.type
_entity_poly.pdbx_seq_one_letter_code
_entity_poly.pdbx_strand_id
1 'polypeptide(L)'
;TMVSNEAFFKLDATGKVWSPTNYYADEFGGQVKIRSAIIQSLNIPTVRVFETLFGRAYSPDPYWGKPTLEIARRMGIRTPITKDMGLSVALGTPDISPLEMATAYSVFANQGTLVRPYAIESIYNSREGTRLKHIPSGDTQALDPTIAFQMTSILTGVLRERQGTGYRHMEGFPYPVAGKTGTTNRYFDAWFVGYSNNIVTALWVGHDRRTSLGTKRAGGTVTLPSWLSFMEKAIPYHLEKYKGMSKEEFLDTEGKPKPGGPLDFEAPDEMHRVEVCAYSLLRPNSYCANTTKIWVKKGEEPQMFCRDCGVSYGSIPTVDASQRPQTPPNPLHYQPAVQRRRLEPISAPSEADLRRARNPQVQVPIRTKPGVAPAVPRPVEPRSVDSLPVPPGQ
;
A
#
# COMPACT_ATOMS: atom_id res chain seq x y z
N THR A 1 4.81 14.47 -7.96
CA THR A 1 5.17 13.59 -9.09
C THR A 1 3.94 13.20 -9.88
N MET A 2 4.04 13.27 -11.20
CA MET A 2 2.99 12.86 -12.15
C MET A 2 3.29 11.46 -12.70
N VAL A 3 2.25 10.74 -13.09
CA VAL A 3 2.32 9.41 -13.71
C VAL A 3 1.22 9.30 -14.77
N SER A 4 1.52 8.64 -15.89
CA SER A 4 0.55 8.43 -16.97
C SER A 4 -0.64 7.58 -16.49
N ASN A 5 -1.84 7.97 -16.92
CA ASN A 5 -3.09 7.20 -16.79
C ASN A 5 -3.62 6.77 -18.16
N GLU A 6 -2.75 6.76 -19.18
CA GLU A 6 -3.09 6.26 -20.51
C GLU A 6 -3.13 4.73 -20.53
N ALA A 7 -3.89 4.18 -21.48
CA ALA A 7 -4.04 2.74 -21.68
C ALA A 7 -2.70 1.99 -21.55
N PHE A 8 -2.75 0.86 -20.85
CA PHE A 8 -1.59 0.05 -20.53
C PHE A 8 -1.84 -1.39 -20.95
N PHE A 9 -0.85 -2.00 -21.60
CA PHE A 9 -0.88 -3.43 -21.91
C PHE A 9 0.53 -4.03 -21.85
N LYS A 10 0.59 -5.32 -21.55
CA LYS A 10 1.79 -6.16 -21.65
C LYS A 10 1.43 -7.48 -22.28
N LEU A 11 2.38 -8.05 -23.02
CA LEU A 11 2.32 -9.45 -23.44
C LEU A 11 2.99 -10.30 -22.36
N ASP A 12 2.35 -11.39 -21.97
CA ASP A 12 3.03 -12.42 -21.19
C ASP A 12 3.93 -13.30 -22.07
N ALA A 13 4.69 -14.20 -21.44
CA ALA A 13 5.61 -15.10 -22.14
C ALA A 13 4.91 -16.04 -23.14
N THR A 14 3.59 -16.19 -23.06
CA THR A 14 2.76 -16.99 -23.98
C THR A 14 2.14 -16.16 -25.11
N GLY A 15 2.38 -14.85 -25.12
CA GLY A 15 1.80 -13.91 -26.08
C GLY A 15 0.38 -13.45 -25.72
N LYS A 16 -0.13 -13.79 -24.53
CA LYS A 16 -1.44 -13.31 -24.07
C LYS A 16 -1.31 -11.87 -23.58
N VAL A 17 -2.27 -11.04 -23.99
CA VAL A 17 -2.34 -9.64 -23.59
C VAL A 17 -2.92 -9.52 -22.19
N TRP A 18 -2.18 -8.89 -21.28
CA TRP A 18 -2.68 -8.34 -20.03
C TRP A 18 -2.87 -6.83 -20.19
N SER A 19 -4.13 -6.37 -20.13
CA SER A 19 -4.49 -4.96 -20.22
C SER A 19 -5.41 -4.59 -19.04
N PRO A 20 -4.85 -4.12 -17.91
CA PRO A 20 -5.65 -3.68 -16.78
C PRO A 20 -6.40 -2.39 -17.12
N THR A 21 -7.60 -2.25 -16.58
CA THR A 21 -8.42 -1.03 -16.68
C THR A 21 -8.56 -0.39 -15.30
N ASN A 22 -8.88 0.91 -15.26
CA ASN A 22 -9.40 1.52 -14.04
C ASN A 22 -10.79 0.96 -13.71
N TYR A 23 -11.25 1.18 -12.47
CA TYR A 23 -12.55 0.68 -12.02
C TYR A 23 -13.70 1.22 -12.86
N TYR A 24 -13.64 2.51 -13.20
CA TYR A 24 -14.47 3.11 -14.23
C TYR A 24 -13.69 3.09 -15.54
N ALA A 25 -14.15 2.27 -16.49
CA ALA A 25 -13.44 1.95 -17.72
C ALA A 25 -13.28 3.13 -18.69
N ASP A 26 -13.92 4.26 -18.43
CA ASP A 26 -13.83 5.52 -19.17
C ASP A 26 -12.82 6.51 -18.55
N GLU A 27 -12.25 6.21 -17.38
CA GLU A 27 -11.23 7.03 -16.72
C GLU A 27 -9.82 6.81 -17.30
N PHE A 28 -9.70 6.77 -18.63
CA PHE A 28 -8.40 6.86 -19.31
C PHE A 28 -8.07 8.31 -19.61
N GLY A 29 -6.80 8.69 -19.45
CA GLY A 29 -6.30 9.92 -20.03
C GLY A 29 -5.27 10.69 -19.20
N GLY A 30 -4.28 11.22 -19.90
CA GLY A 30 -3.35 12.22 -19.41
C GLY A 30 -2.44 11.77 -18.27
N GLN A 31 -1.93 12.76 -17.55
CA GLN A 31 -1.07 12.60 -16.39
C GLN A 31 -1.88 12.81 -15.12
N VAL A 32 -1.74 11.93 -14.14
CA VAL A 32 -2.32 12.08 -12.81
C VAL A 32 -1.22 12.17 -11.75
N LYS A 33 -1.53 12.80 -10.63
CA LYS A 33 -0.61 12.83 -9.48
C LYS A 33 -0.60 11.48 -8.79
N ILE A 34 0.55 11.05 -8.29
CA ILE A 34 0.64 9.82 -7.46
C ILE A 34 -0.33 9.90 -6.26
N ARG A 35 -0.43 11.07 -5.59
CA ARG A 35 -1.41 11.31 -4.52
C ARG A 35 -2.83 11.02 -4.98
N SER A 36 -3.26 11.60 -6.11
CA SER A 36 -4.61 11.41 -6.65
C SER A 36 -4.85 9.96 -7.07
N ALA A 37 -3.85 9.29 -7.64
CA ALA A 37 -3.95 7.88 -7.99
C ALA A 37 -4.22 6.98 -6.78
N ILE A 38 -3.58 7.23 -5.62
CA ILE A 38 -3.85 6.49 -4.38
C ILE A 38 -5.25 6.82 -3.84
N ILE A 39 -5.64 8.10 -3.82
CA ILE A 39 -6.93 8.57 -3.29
C ILE A 39 -8.11 7.99 -4.07
N GLN A 40 -8.01 7.98 -5.40
CA GLN A 40 -9.01 7.47 -6.33
C GLN A 40 -8.86 5.96 -6.58
N SER A 41 -7.78 5.33 -6.10
CA SER A 41 -7.49 3.91 -6.33
C SER A 41 -7.32 3.52 -7.81
N LEU A 42 -6.63 4.36 -8.59
CA LEU A 42 -6.41 4.13 -10.02
C LEU A 42 -5.42 2.98 -10.26
N ASN A 43 -5.83 2.00 -11.07
CA ASN A 43 -5.06 0.78 -11.32
C ASN A 43 -3.85 1.07 -12.22
N ILE A 44 -4.07 1.78 -13.34
CA ILE A 44 -3.05 1.99 -14.37
C ILE A 44 -1.84 2.77 -13.84
N PRO A 45 -2.02 3.92 -13.15
CA PRO A 45 -0.90 4.66 -12.59
C PRO A 45 -0.15 3.84 -11.53
N THR A 46 -0.86 3.03 -10.74
CA THR A 46 -0.26 2.16 -9.72
C THR A 46 0.64 1.10 -10.35
N VAL A 47 0.18 0.44 -11.41
CA VAL A 47 0.99 -0.51 -12.19
C VAL A 47 2.20 0.18 -12.80
N ARG A 48 2.06 1.39 -13.33
CA ARG A 48 3.17 2.15 -13.93
C ARG A 48 4.20 2.59 -12.90
N VAL A 49 3.78 3.01 -11.70
CA VAL A 49 4.71 3.30 -10.60
C VAL A 49 5.49 2.05 -10.24
N PHE A 50 4.81 0.91 -10.08
CA PHE A 50 5.46 -0.36 -9.78
C PHE A 50 6.42 -0.79 -10.90
N GLU A 51 6.04 -0.65 -12.17
CA GLU A 51 6.93 -0.95 -13.29
C GLU A 51 8.14 0.00 -13.35
N THR A 52 7.93 1.30 -13.19
CA THR A 52 8.98 2.34 -13.32
C THR A 52 10.05 2.19 -12.26
N LEU A 53 9.64 1.96 -11.02
CA LEU A 53 10.57 1.85 -9.91
C LEU A 53 11.31 0.50 -9.89
N PHE A 54 10.74 -0.57 -10.46
CA PHE A 54 11.16 -1.94 -10.12
C PHE A 54 11.44 -2.87 -11.31
N GLY A 55 11.56 -2.32 -12.51
CA GLY A 55 12.06 -3.04 -13.69
C GLY A 55 10.98 -3.89 -14.37
N ARG A 56 11.02 -3.88 -15.71
CA ARG A 56 10.03 -4.44 -16.64
C ARG A 56 9.48 -5.79 -16.14
N ALA A 57 8.16 -5.95 -16.20
CA ALA A 57 7.34 -7.13 -15.85
C ALA A 57 7.92 -8.53 -16.15
N TYR A 58 8.89 -8.63 -17.06
CA TYR A 58 9.49 -9.85 -17.58
C TYR A 58 11.01 -9.77 -17.75
N SER A 59 11.68 -8.89 -17.03
CA SER A 59 13.14 -8.95 -17.00
C SER A 59 13.56 -10.26 -16.30
N PRO A 60 14.55 -11.03 -16.79
CA PRO A 60 15.16 -12.16 -16.06
C PRO A 60 15.94 -11.70 -14.81
N ASP A 61 15.59 -10.52 -14.32
CA ASP A 61 16.23 -9.76 -13.28
C ASP A 61 15.96 -10.44 -11.93
N PRO A 62 17.01 -10.91 -11.25
CA PRO A 62 16.87 -11.48 -9.91
C PRO A 62 16.42 -10.44 -8.85
N TYR A 63 16.25 -9.17 -9.24
CA TYR A 63 15.81 -8.06 -8.40
C TYR A 63 14.36 -7.61 -8.66
N TRP A 64 13.57 -8.38 -9.43
CA TRP A 64 12.14 -8.07 -9.68
C TRP A 64 11.39 -7.73 -8.39
N GLY A 65 10.75 -6.56 -8.37
CA GLY A 65 9.91 -6.09 -7.26
C GLY A 65 10.64 -5.82 -5.93
N LYS A 66 11.96 -6.06 -5.83
CA LYS A 66 12.67 -6.14 -4.53
C LYS A 66 12.40 -4.97 -3.59
N PRO A 67 12.53 -3.69 -3.98
CA PRO A 67 12.33 -2.61 -3.00
C PRO A 67 10.89 -2.55 -2.47
N THR A 68 9.87 -2.86 -3.29
CA THR A 68 8.48 -2.97 -2.82
C THR A 68 8.30 -4.17 -1.89
N LEU A 69 8.82 -5.33 -2.30
CA LEU A 69 8.67 -6.56 -1.53
C LEU A 69 9.41 -6.46 -0.19
N GLU A 70 10.60 -5.84 -0.16
CA GLU A 70 11.37 -5.56 1.05
C GLU A 70 10.62 -4.62 1.99
N ILE A 71 10.02 -3.53 1.47
CA ILE A 71 9.15 -2.66 2.28
C ILE A 71 7.97 -3.46 2.83
N ALA A 72 7.28 -4.25 2.01
CA ALA A 72 6.18 -5.10 2.47
C ALA A 72 6.62 -6.09 3.56
N ARG A 73 7.81 -6.71 3.43
CA ARG A 73 8.39 -7.59 4.46
C ARG A 73 8.70 -6.83 5.75
N ARG A 74 9.30 -5.64 5.66
CA ARG A 74 9.58 -4.76 6.81
C ARG A 74 8.31 -4.33 7.52
N MET A 75 7.21 -4.17 6.77
CA MET A 75 5.89 -3.86 7.32
C MET A 75 5.14 -5.07 7.86
N GLY A 76 5.73 -6.27 7.82
CA GLY A 76 5.14 -7.46 8.44
C GLY A 76 4.36 -8.38 7.50
N ILE A 77 4.33 -8.13 6.19
CA ILE A 77 3.76 -9.08 5.22
C ILE A 77 4.64 -10.34 5.14
N ARG A 78 4.09 -11.48 5.54
CA ARG A 78 4.71 -12.81 5.52
C ARG A 78 4.20 -13.69 4.38
N THR A 79 3.00 -13.42 3.87
CA THR A 79 2.46 -14.03 2.65
C THR A 79 3.51 -14.07 1.53
N PRO A 80 3.76 -15.24 0.90
CA PRO A 80 4.66 -15.35 -0.25
C PRO A 80 4.17 -14.49 -1.43
N ILE A 81 5.07 -13.68 -1.98
CA ILE A 81 4.83 -12.90 -3.20
C ILE A 81 5.90 -13.33 -4.19
N THR A 82 5.47 -13.92 -5.29
CA THR A 82 6.36 -14.62 -6.22
C THR A 82 6.36 -13.95 -7.58
N LYS A 83 7.44 -14.16 -8.34
CA LYS A 83 7.67 -13.51 -9.64
C LYS A 83 6.59 -13.84 -10.69
N ASP A 84 5.96 -15.00 -10.59
CA ASP A 84 4.89 -15.44 -11.49
C ASP A 84 3.61 -14.59 -11.35
N MET A 85 3.46 -13.87 -10.24
CA MET A 85 2.38 -12.88 -10.07
C MET A 85 2.64 -11.60 -10.90
N GLY A 86 3.89 -11.32 -11.29
CA GLY A 86 4.23 -10.19 -12.16
C GLY A 86 3.64 -8.84 -11.71
N LEU A 87 3.34 -7.95 -12.66
CA LEU A 87 2.84 -6.61 -12.35
C LEU A 87 1.48 -6.58 -11.64
N SER A 88 0.71 -7.68 -11.65
CA SER A 88 -0.59 -7.70 -10.97
C SER A 88 -0.46 -7.73 -9.44
N VAL A 89 0.74 -7.90 -8.89
CA VAL A 89 1.02 -7.63 -7.47
C VAL A 89 0.62 -6.20 -7.08
N ALA A 90 0.87 -5.22 -7.95
CA ALA A 90 0.48 -3.83 -7.73
C ALA A 90 -1.04 -3.63 -7.62
N LEU A 91 -1.82 -4.63 -8.06
CA LEU A 91 -3.30 -4.64 -8.03
C LEU A 91 -3.87 -5.63 -7.00
N GLY A 92 -3.04 -6.20 -6.11
CA GLY A 92 -3.52 -7.05 -5.02
C GLY A 92 -3.73 -8.53 -5.39
N THR A 93 -2.82 -9.11 -6.19
CA THR A 93 -2.82 -10.56 -6.47
C THR A 93 -2.55 -11.46 -5.24
N PRO A 94 -1.67 -11.10 -4.30
CA PRO A 94 -1.39 -11.96 -3.15
C PRO A 94 -2.58 -12.06 -2.18
N ASP A 95 -2.90 -13.28 -1.73
CA ASP A 95 -3.93 -13.57 -0.72
C ASP A 95 -3.37 -13.30 0.69
N ILE A 96 -3.50 -12.05 1.18
CA ILE A 96 -2.96 -11.62 2.48
C ILE A 96 -4.04 -11.69 3.57
N SER A 97 -3.68 -12.19 4.76
CA SER A 97 -4.62 -12.29 5.89
C SER A 97 -5.00 -10.91 6.47
N PRO A 98 -6.22 -10.75 7.05
CA PRO A 98 -6.59 -9.50 7.73
C PRO A 98 -5.62 -9.09 8.83
N LEU A 99 -5.04 -10.05 9.55
CA LEU A 99 -4.07 -9.77 10.63
C LEU A 99 -2.76 -9.20 10.07
N GLU A 100 -2.25 -9.72 8.95
CA GLU A 100 -1.08 -9.14 8.28
C GLU A 100 -1.37 -7.75 7.72
N MET A 101 -2.57 -7.53 7.16
CA MET A 101 -2.97 -6.20 6.68
C MET A 101 -3.07 -5.18 7.82
N ALA A 102 -3.68 -5.55 8.96
CA ALA A 102 -3.72 -4.70 10.14
C ALA A 102 -2.30 -4.40 10.67
N THR A 103 -1.42 -5.41 10.70
CA THR A 103 -0.01 -5.25 11.09
C THR A 103 0.75 -4.31 10.15
N ALA A 104 0.53 -4.41 8.84
CA ALA A 104 1.16 -3.51 7.88
C ALA A 104 0.65 -2.07 8.03
N TYR A 105 -0.65 -1.87 8.22
CA TYR A 105 -1.22 -0.54 8.39
C TYR A 105 -0.88 0.08 9.76
N SER A 106 -0.60 -0.73 10.79
CA SER A 106 -0.12 -0.20 12.07
C SER A 106 1.22 0.52 11.94
N VAL A 107 2.05 0.17 10.95
CA VAL A 107 3.28 0.90 10.67
C VAL A 107 2.99 2.36 10.32
N PHE A 108 1.95 2.64 9.52
CA PHE A 108 1.58 4.02 9.20
C PHE A 108 0.97 4.74 10.40
N ALA A 109 0.09 4.06 11.14
CA ALA A 109 -0.54 4.61 12.35
C ALA A 109 0.49 4.95 13.44
N ASN A 110 1.57 4.18 13.52
CA ASN A 110 2.59 4.25 14.56
C ASN A 110 3.90 4.87 14.06
N GLN A 111 3.81 5.90 13.21
CA GLN A 111 4.95 6.70 12.73
C GLN A 111 6.12 5.88 12.16
N GLY A 112 5.84 4.78 11.49
CA GLY A 112 6.81 3.92 10.84
C GLY A 112 7.32 2.76 11.70
N THR A 113 6.85 2.60 12.93
CA THR A 113 7.26 1.48 13.81
C THR A 113 6.34 0.29 13.67
N LEU A 114 6.93 -0.88 13.37
CA LEU A 114 6.22 -2.15 13.32
C LEU A 114 5.98 -2.69 14.74
N VAL A 115 4.71 -2.92 15.05
CA VAL A 115 4.30 -3.67 16.22
C VAL A 115 3.93 -5.10 15.83
N ARG A 116 4.33 -6.07 16.67
CA ARG A 116 3.90 -7.46 16.49
C ARG A 116 2.60 -7.68 17.26
N PRO A 117 1.51 -8.12 16.62
CA PRO A 117 0.27 -8.39 17.31
C PRO A 117 0.44 -9.58 18.27
N TYR A 118 -0.19 -9.49 19.44
CA TYR A 118 -0.25 -10.56 20.44
C TYR A 118 -1.65 -10.60 21.04
N ALA A 119 -2.13 -11.80 21.39
CA ALA A 119 -3.40 -11.99 22.08
C ALA A 119 -3.24 -12.18 23.60
N ILE A 120 -2.03 -12.56 24.04
CA ILE A 120 -1.72 -12.85 25.45
C ILE A 120 -0.71 -11.81 25.93
N GLU A 121 -1.12 -10.90 26.79
CA GLU A 121 -0.26 -9.84 27.33
C GLU A 121 0.72 -10.36 28.38
N SER A 122 0.21 -11.19 29.28
CA SER A 122 0.96 -11.72 30.40
C SER A 122 0.41 -13.08 30.85
N ILE A 123 1.29 -13.86 31.47
CA ILE A 123 0.95 -15.14 32.09
C ILE A 123 1.42 -15.06 33.54
N TYR A 124 0.56 -15.44 34.49
CA TYR A 124 0.85 -15.40 35.92
C TYR A 124 0.83 -16.81 36.52
N ASN A 125 1.66 -17.02 37.54
CA ASN A 125 1.59 -18.22 38.37
C ASN A 125 0.37 -18.11 39.30
N SER A 126 -0.51 -19.10 39.27
CA SER A 126 -1.73 -19.14 40.10
C SER A 126 -1.48 -19.27 41.60
N ARG A 127 -0.32 -19.78 42.03
CA ARG A 127 0.02 -19.95 43.46
C ARG A 127 0.68 -18.74 44.08
N GLU A 128 1.53 -18.06 43.31
CA GLU A 128 2.41 -17.00 43.82
C GLU A 128 2.01 -15.60 43.31
N GLY A 129 1.12 -15.52 42.32
CA GLY A 129 0.77 -14.25 41.66
C GLY A 129 1.92 -13.66 40.82
N THR A 130 3.05 -14.36 40.69
CA THR A 130 4.25 -13.87 40.00
C THR A 130 4.04 -13.85 38.48
N ARG A 131 4.44 -12.76 37.82
CA ARG A 131 4.36 -12.62 36.37
C ARG A 131 5.45 -13.46 35.71
N LEU A 132 5.06 -14.52 35.00
CA LEU A 132 5.96 -15.48 34.36
C LEU A 132 6.51 -14.96 33.02
N LYS A 133 5.70 -14.22 32.27
CA LYS A 133 6.07 -13.70 30.95
C LYS A 133 5.32 -12.41 30.64
N HIS A 134 6.01 -11.49 29.97
CA HIS A 134 5.45 -10.32 29.31
C HIS A 134 5.89 -10.35 27.85
N ILE A 135 4.95 -10.08 26.93
CA ILE A 135 5.26 -10.05 25.49
C ILE A 135 5.40 -8.58 25.08
N PRO A 136 6.61 -8.09 24.75
CA PRO A 136 6.77 -6.72 24.27
C PRO A 136 6.12 -6.57 22.90
N SER A 137 5.38 -5.47 22.71
CA SER A 137 4.91 -5.03 21.40
C SER A 137 6.04 -4.28 20.69
N GLY A 138 6.41 -4.73 19.49
CA GLY A 138 7.62 -4.39 18.71
C GLY A 138 8.17 -2.95 18.71
N ASP A 139 9.48 -2.89 18.45
CA ASP A 139 10.40 -1.74 18.46
C ASP A 139 11.11 -1.52 17.10
N THR A 140 10.63 -2.15 16.02
CA THR A 140 11.33 -2.15 14.74
C THR A 140 10.88 -0.99 13.85
N GLN A 141 11.78 -0.04 13.57
CA GLN A 141 11.53 1.05 12.61
C GLN A 141 11.46 0.50 11.17
N ALA A 142 10.25 0.27 10.67
CA ALA A 142 9.98 -0.26 9.35
C ALA A 142 10.01 0.83 8.25
N LEU A 143 9.60 2.06 8.56
CA LEU A 143 9.61 3.21 7.65
C LEU A 143 10.12 4.46 8.36
N ASP A 144 10.67 5.42 7.62
CA ASP A 144 10.95 6.74 8.16
C ASP A 144 9.63 7.42 8.62
N PRO A 145 9.58 8.09 9.79
CA PRO A 145 8.38 8.77 10.27
C PRO A 145 7.78 9.78 9.29
N THR A 146 8.62 10.50 8.54
CA THR A 146 8.17 11.46 7.51
C THR A 146 7.46 10.77 6.36
N ILE A 147 7.93 9.58 5.94
CA ILE A 147 7.29 8.75 4.92
C ILE A 147 5.97 8.19 5.45
N ALA A 148 5.95 7.66 6.67
CA ALA A 148 4.75 7.13 7.29
C ALA A 148 3.66 8.20 7.42
N PHE A 149 4.02 9.41 7.87
CA PHE A 149 3.10 10.53 7.99
C PHE A 149 2.62 11.04 6.62
N GLN A 150 3.50 11.10 5.61
CA GLN A 150 3.10 11.48 4.26
C GLN A 150 2.08 10.48 3.69
N MET A 151 2.27 9.18 3.91
CA MET A 151 1.28 8.15 3.57
C MET A 151 -0.03 8.33 4.34
N THR A 152 0.02 8.61 5.65
CA THR A 152 -1.18 8.95 6.45
C THR A 152 -1.93 10.14 5.85
N SER A 153 -1.24 11.22 5.46
CA SER A 153 -1.87 12.38 4.81
C SER A 153 -2.56 12.03 3.48
N ILE A 154 -1.98 11.11 2.70
CA ILE A 154 -2.58 10.64 1.45
C ILE A 154 -3.80 9.76 1.74
N LEU A 155 -3.70 8.85 2.70
CA LEU A 155 -4.76 7.91 3.09
C LEU A 155 -5.94 8.62 3.78
N THR A 156 -5.71 9.71 4.51
CA THR A 156 -6.80 10.61 4.96
C THR A 156 -7.56 11.20 3.77
N GLY A 157 -6.85 11.49 2.67
CA GLY A 157 -7.46 11.99 1.44
C GLY A 157 -8.45 11.00 0.79
N VAL A 158 -8.26 9.69 0.95
CA VAL A 158 -9.21 8.65 0.49
C VAL A 158 -10.60 8.85 1.10
N LEU A 159 -10.66 9.33 2.33
CA LEU A 159 -11.88 9.54 3.09
C LEU A 159 -12.35 11.01 3.06
N ARG A 160 -11.45 11.98 2.99
CA ARG A 160 -11.81 13.41 3.18
C ARG A 160 -11.78 14.25 1.90
N GLU A 161 -11.08 13.84 0.85
CA GLU A 161 -11.11 14.57 -0.43
C GLU A 161 -12.31 14.13 -1.29
N ARG A 162 -12.95 15.06 -2.02
CA ARG A 162 -14.17 14.79 -2.81
C ARG A 162 -14.05 13.64 -3.81
N GLN A 163 -12.85 13.42 -4.33
CA GLN A 163 -12.50 12.38 -5.29
C GLN A 163 -12.11 11.05 -4.62
N GLY A 164 -12.07 11.00 -3.29
CA GLY A 164 -11.69 9.82 -2.54
C GLY A 164 -12.74 8.72 -2.59
N THR A 165 -12.28 7.47 -2.71
CA THR A 165 -13.17 6.29 -2.79
C THR A 165 -14.05 6.06 -1.55
N GLY A 166 -13.74 6.70 -0.41
CA GLY A 166 -14.55 6.64 0.81
C GLY A 166 -15.26 7.94 1.17
N TYR A 167 -15.12 9.00 0.36
CA TYR A 167 -15.60 10.35 0.68
C TYR A 167 -17.06 10.44 1.09
N ARG A 168 -17.93 9.75 0.34
CA ARG A 168 -19.39 9.80 0.51
C ARG A 168 -19.88 9.22 1.85
N HIS A 169 -19.03 8.51 2.58
CA HIS A 169 -19.38 7.87 3.86
C HIS A 169 -18.92 8.68 5.08
N MET A 170 -18.20 9.78 4.89
CA MET A 170 -17.64 10.56 6.01
C MET A 170 -18.57 11.62 6.58
N GLU A 171 -19.77 11.79 6.03
CA GLU A 171 -20.77 12.68 6.58
C GLU A 171 -21.14 12.23 8.00
N GLY A 172 -21.03 13.15 8.97
CA GLY A 172 -21.30 12.88 10.38
C GLY A 172 -20.19 12.16 11.15
N PHE A 173 -19.19 11.55 10.49
CA PHE A 173 -18.12 10.84 11.20
C PHE A 173 -17.09 11.81 11.81
N PRO A 174 -16.97 11.88 13.15
CA PRO A 174 -16.29 12.99 13.81
C PRO A 174 -14.78 12.80 13.90
N TYR A 175 -14.29 11.56 13.91
CA TYR A 175 -12.89 11.27 14.21
C TYR A 175 -11.96 11.42 13.00
N PRO A 176 -10.70 11.85 13.23
CA PRO A 176 -9.65 11.76 12.22
C PRO A 176 -9.31 10.29 11.96
N VAL A 177 -9.38 9.90 10.69
CA VAL A 177 -9.11 8.52 10.24
C VAL A 177 -8.42 8.56 8.88
N ALA A 178 -7.58 7.55 8.66
CA ALA A 178 -6.91 7.29 7.40
C ALA A 178 -7.18 5.85 6.99
N GLY A 179 -7.28 5.56 5.69
CA GLY A 179 -7.49 4.19 5.26
C GLY A 179 -7.58 4.04 3.75
N LYS A 180 -7.78 2.80 3.32
CA LYS A 180 -7.85 2.44 1.91
C LYS A 180 -8.93 1.39 1.66
N THR A 181 -9.71 1.63 0.61
CA THR A 181 -10.63 0.67 0.02
C THR A 181 -9.88 -0.40 -0.77
N GLY A 182 -10.31 -1.65 -0.69
CA GLY A 182 -9.86 -2.74 -1.56
C GLY A 182 -11.04 -3.42 -2.23
N THR A 183 -10.89 -3.77 -3.50
CA THR A 183 -11.90 -4.45 -4.31
C THR A 183 -11.20 -5.40 -5.26
N THR A 184 -11.52 -6.69 -5.20
CA THR A 184 -10.94 -7.67 -6.12
C THR A 184 -11.73 -7.76 -7.42
N ASN A 185 -11.07 -8.29 -8.46
CA ASN A 185 -11.72 -8.57 -9.73
C ASN A 185 -12.98 -9.42 -9.51
N ARG A 186 -14.04 -9.14 -10.28
CA ARG A 186 -15.34 -9.83 -10.17
C ARG A 186 -16.02 -9.72 -8.80
N TYR A 187 -15.57 -8.80 -7.94
CA TYR A 187 -16.16 -8.53 -6.62
C TYR A 187 -16.19 -9.77 -5.72
N PHE A 188 -15.12 -10.58 -5.71
CA PHE A 188 -15.04 -11.70 -4.76
C PHE A 188 -14.82 -11.24 -3.33
N ASP A 189 -14.08 -10.14 -3.17
CA ASP A 189 -13.66 -9.62 -1.88
C ASP A 189 -13.86 -8.11 -1.82
N ALA A 190 -14.41 -7.66 -0.71
CA ALA A 190 -14.47 -6.27 -0.31
C ALA A 190 -13.59 -6.06 0.91
N TRP A 191 -12.74 -5.05 0.86
CA TRP A 191 -11.83 -4.69 1.94
C TRP A 191 -11.95 -3.22 2.31
N PHE A 192 -11.82 -2.96 3.60
CA PHE A 192 -11.39 -1.66 4.08
C PHE A 192 -10.37 -1.84 5.20
N VAL A 193 -9.20 -1.25 5.01
CA VAL A 193 -8.15 -1.24 6.04
C VAL A 193 -7.84 0.20 6.36
N GLY A 194 -7.97 0.56 7.64
CA GLY A 194 -7.80 1.92 8.09
C GLY A 194 -7.43 1.98 9.55
N TYR A 195 -7.19 3.20 10.02
CA TYR A 195 -6.74 3.47 11.36
C TYR A 195 -7.10 4.89 11.79
N SER A 196 -7.20 5.06 13.11
CA SER A 196 -6.98 6.33 13.80
C SER A 196 -5.56 6.33 14.36
N ASN A 197 -5.20 7.33 15.16
CA ASN A 197 -3.88 7.37 15.79
C ASN A 197 -3.69 6.33 16.93
N ASN A 198 -4.75 5.66 17.37
CA ASN A 198 -4.73 4.74 18.51
C ASN A 198 -5.24 3.33 18.21
N ILE A 199 -5.88 3.08 17.07
CA ILE A 199 -6.37 1.75 16.68
C ILE A 199 -6.30 1.56 15.17
N VAL A 200 -5.92 0.35 14.75
CA VAL A 200 -5.91 -0.09 13.34
C VAL A 200 -6.89 -1.23 13.19
N THR A 201 -7.70 -1.17 12.14
CA THR A 201 -8.74 -2.17 11.86
C THR A 201 -8.70 -2.56 10.39
N ALA A 202 -8.51 -3.85 10.12
CA ALA A 202 -8.68 -4.45 8.81
C ALA A 202 -10.02 -5.21 8.76
N LEU A 203 -10.91 -4.82 7.86
CA LEU A 203 -12.20 -5.46 7.64
C LEU A 203 -12.24 -6.06 6.23
N TRP A 204 -12.56 -7.35 6.17
CA TRP A 204 -12.80 -8.11 4.94
C TRP A 204 -14.21 -8.69 4.96
N VAL A 205 -14.85 -8.66 3.80
CA VAL A 205 -16.09 -9.39 3.53
C VAL A 205 -15.92 -10.14 2.22
N GLY A 206 -16.23 -11.44 2.27
CA GLY A 206 -16.17 -12.35 1.13
C GLY A 206 -16.92 -13.65 1.45
N HIS A 207 -16.95 -14.55 0.48
CA HIS A 207 -17.47 -15.91 0.67
C HIS A 207 -16.31 -16.89 0.82
N ASP A 208 -16.48 -17.92 1.66
CA ASP A 208 -15.48 -19.00 1.84
C ASP A 208 -15.13 -19.70 0.52
N ARG A 209 -16.12 -19.80 -0.37
CA ARG A 209 -15.92 -20.21 -1.76
C ARG A 209 -15.87 -18.96 -2.62
N ARG A 210 -14.97 -18.93 -3.62
CA ARG A 210 -14.80 -17.82 -4.58
C ARG A 210 -16.06 -17.57 -5.42
N THR A 211 -17.02 -16.90 -4.81
CA THR A 211 -18.31 -16.50 -5.36
C THR A 211 -18.39 -14.99 -5.29
N SER A 212 -18.93 -14.37 -6.34
CA SER A 212 -19.04 -12.91 -6.39
C SER A 212 -20.01 -12.41 -5.32
N LEU A 213 -19.65 -11.32 -4.64
CA LEU A 213 -20.54 -10.54 -3.76
C LEU A 213 -21.66 -9.85 -4.56
N GLY A 214 -21.50 -9.73 -5.89
CA GLY A 214 -22.41 -9.06 -6.80
C GLY A 214 -21.86 -7.73 -7.33
N THR A 215 -22.41 -7.27 -8.44
CA THR A 215 -21.95 -6.06 -9.13
C THR A 215 -22.01 -4.83 -8.21
N LYS A 216 -20.96 -4.00 -8.25
CA LYS A 216 -20.78 -2.79 -7.41
C LYS A 216 -20.64 -3.05 -5.90
N ARG A 217 -20.42 -4.30 -5.47
CA ARG A 217 -20.11 -4.63 -4.07
C ARG A 217 -18.61 -4.48 -3.80
N ALA A 218 -18.14 -3.25 -3.93
CA ALA A 218 -16.76 -2.84 -3.68
C ALA A 218 -16.50 -2.53 -2.19
N GLY A 219 -15.23 -2.44 -1.79
CA GLY A 219 -14.84 -2.12 -0.41
C GLY A 219 -15.44 -0.83 0.14
N GLY A 220 -15.57 0.21 -0.69
CA GLY A 220 -16.21 1.47 -0.29
C GLY A 220 -17.70 1.32 0.04
N THR A 221 -18.40 0.36 -0.56
CA THR A 221 -19.85 0.18 -0.39
C THR A 221 -20.19 -0.91 0.64
N VAL A 222 -19.38 -1.95 0.73
CA VAL A 222 -19.65 -3.12 1.58
C VAL A 222 -19.00 -2.98 2.95
N THR A 223 -17.68 -2.74 3.00
CA THR A 223 -16.91 -2.80 4.24
C THR A 223 -16.82 -1.45 4.95
N LEU A 224 -16.66 -0.34 4.21
CA LEU A 224 -16.44 0.96 4.83
C LEU A 224 -17.54 1.41 5.81
N PRO A 225 -18.86 1.26 5.53
CA PRO A 225 -19.89 1.64 6.49
C PRO A 225 -19.79 0.90 7.83
N SER A 226 -19.59 -0.42 7.79
CA SER A 226 -19.41 -1.23 8.99
C SER A 226 -18.12 -0.89 9.73
N TRP A 227 -17.05 -0.59 9.00
CA TRP A 227 -15.79 -0.13 9.57
C TRP A 227 -15.96 1.20 10.32
N LEU A 228 -16.65 2.18 9.73
CA LEU A 228 -16.92 3.47 10.38
C LEU A 228 -17.77 3.29 11.65
N SER A 229 -18.83 2.49 11.58
CA SER A 229 -19.68 2.20 12.76
C SER A 229 -18.91 1.55 13.90
N PHE A 230 -17.97 0.66 13.58
CA PHE A 230 -17.07 0.07 14.58
C PHE A 230 -16.12 1.13 15.17
N MET A 231 -15.45 1.90 14.31
CA MET A 231 -14.43 2.87 14.72
C MET A 231 -15.01 4.02 15.54
N GLU A 232 -16.24 4.44 15.26
CA GLU A 232 -16.94 5.49 16.02
C GLU A 232 -17.02 5.16 17.53
N LYS A 233 -17.16 3.86 17.85
CA LYS A 233 -17.20 3.37 19.23
C LYS A 233 -15.82 2.98 19.74
N ALA A 234 -15.01 2.36 18.89
CA ALA A 234 -13.72 1.78 19.28
C ALA A 234 -12.66 2.84 19.59
N ILE A 235 -12.62 3.96 18.84
CA ILE A 235 -11.65 5.05 19.03
C ILE A 235 -11.70 5.62 20.46
N PRO A 236 -12.86 6.14 20.93
CA PRO A 236 -12.94 6.69 22.29
C PRO A 236 -12.73 5.61 23.35
N TYR A 237 -13.32 4.42 23.17
CA TYR A 237 -13.16 3.30 24.10
C TYR A 237 -11.68 2.93 24.32
N HIS A 238 -10.88 2.95 23.26
CA HIS A 238 -9.47 2.61 23.37
C HIS A 238 -8.67 3.69 24.12
N LEU A 239 -9.00 4.97 23.97
CA LEU A 239 -8.38 6.04 24.77
C LEU A 239 -8.75 5.91 26.25
N GLU A 240 -10.04 5.73 26.55
CA GLU A 240 -10.51 5.61 27.93
C GLU A 240 -9.90 4.38 28.62
N LYS A 241 -10.00 3.20 27.99
CA LYS A 241 -9.60 1.94 28.61
C LYS A 241 -8.09 1.74 28.70
N TYR A 242 -7.35 2.05 27.64
CA TYR A 242 -5.93 1.71 27.54
C TYR A 242 -4.99 2.89 27.72
N LYS A 243 -5.50 4.13 27.63
CA LYS A 243 -4.73 5.34 27.92
C LYS A 243 -5.19 6.07 29.18
N GLY A 244 -6.32 5.65 29.79
CA GLY A 244 -6.85 6.26 31.00
C GLY A 244 -7.35 7.70 30.80
N MET A 245 -7.59 8.11 29.55
CA MET A 245 -8.00 9.47 29.21
C MET A 245 -9.50 9.64 29.38
N SER A 246 -9.94 10.74 29.99
CA SER A 246 -11.34 11.14 30.04
C SER A 246 -11.79 11.72 28.70
N LYS A 247 -13.10 11.69 28.42
CA LYS A 247 -13.66 12.25 27.17
C LYS A 247 -13.35 13.72 27.02
N GLU A 248 -13.34 14.45 28.12
CA GLU A 248 -13.07 15.89 28.17
C GLU A 248 -11.62 16.21 27.79
N GLU A 249 -10.70 15.24 27.82
CA GLU A 249 -9.32 15.44 27.36
C GLU A 249 -9.23 15.49 25.84
N PHE A 250 -10.08 14.74 25.13
CA PHE A 250 -9.99 14.55 23.68
C PHE A 250 -11.19 15.04 22.87
N LEU A 251 -12.33 15.32 23.51
CA LEU A 251 -13.53 15.89 22.89
C LEU A 251 -13.82 17.30 23.43
N ASP A 252 -14.38 18.15 22.58
CA ASP A 252 -14.97 19.43 22.97
C ASP A 252 -16.39 19.27 23.55
N THR A 253 -17.01 20.38 23.92
CA THR A 253 -18.38 20.40 24.48
C THR A 253 -19.46 19.93 23.51
N GLU A 254 -19.16 19.87 22.20
CA GLU A 254 -20.05 19.34 21.17
C GLU A 254 -19.79 17.85 20.89
N GLY A 255 -18.85 17.22 21.61
CA GLY A 255 -18.44 15.83 21.40
C GLY A 255 -17.57 15.63 20.16
N LYS A 256 -16.96 16.69 19.61
CA LYS A 256 -16.04 16.61 18.46
C LYS A 256 -14.58 16.55 18.93
N PRO A 257 -13.67 15.93 18.16
CA PRO A 257 -12.25 15.93 18.49
C PRO A 257 -11.68 17.35 18.62
N LYS A 258 -10.94 17.61 19.70
CA LYS A 258 -10.23 18.88 19.86
C LYS A 258 -9.11 19.00 18.80
N PRO A 259 -9.01 20.13 18.07
CA PRO A 259 -7.89 20.36 17.16
C PRO A 259 -6.55 20.37 17.89
N GLY A 260 -5.55 19.69 17.35
CA GLY A 260 -4.26 19.45 18.00
C GLY A 260 -4.35 18.50 19.20
N GLY A 261 -5.51 17.86 19.40
CA GLY A 261 -5.76 16.97 20.53
C GLY A 261 -5.20 15.56 20.30
N PRO A 262 -5.32 14.68 21.31
CA PRO A 262 -4.74 13.33 21.31
C PRO A 262 -5.42 12.36 20.33
N LEU A 263 -6.33 12.83 19.48
CA LEU A 263 -6.93 12.06 18.38
C LEU A 263 -6.30 12.39 17.03
N ASP A 264 -5.64 13.54 16.90
CA ASP A 264 -5.05 13.96 15.64
C ASP A 264 -3.83 13.12 15.27
N PHE A 265 -3.57 13.05 13.96
CA PHE A 265 -2.30 12.52 13.46
C PHE A 265 -1.21 13.58 13.64
N GLU A 266 -0.28 13.30 14.54
CA GLU A 266 0.86 14.17 14.81
C GLU A 266 1.85 14.13 13.64
N ALA A 267 2.19 15.31 13.12
CA ALA A 267 3.21 15.45 12.09
C ALA A 267 4.60 15.46 12.75
N PRO A 268 5.57 14.68 12.23
CA PRO A 268 6.97 14.80 12.67
C PRO A 268 7.49 16.24 12.52
N ASP A 269 8.43 16.65 13.36
CA ASP A 269 9.00 18.01 13.36
C ASP A 269 9.63 18.39 12.01
N GLU A 270 10.11 17.41 11.24
CA GLU A 270 10.67 17.63 9.92
C GLU A 270 9.61 17.91 8.85
N MET A 271 8.33 17.74 9.15
CA MET A 271 7.23 17.98 8.22
C MET A 271 6.63 19.38 8.42
N HIS A 272 6.29 20.06 7.33
CA HIS A 272 5.49 21.28 7.38
C HIS A 272 4.50 21.36 6.22
N ARG A 273 3.54 22.28 6.33
CA ARG A 273 2.57 22.53 5.26
C ARG A 273 3.09 23.58 4.28
N VAL A 274 3.20 23.21 3.01
CA VAL A 274 3.56 24.10 1.91
C VAL A 274 2.33 24.40 1.07
N GLU A 275 2.12 25.67 0.72
CA GLU A 275 1.14 26.05 -0.28
C GLU A 275 1.67 25.75 -1.69
N VAL A 276 0.89 25.00 -2.45
CA VAL A 276 1.22 24.57 -3.81
C VAL A 276 0.05 24.87 -4.74
N CYS A 277 0.33 24.99 -6.04
CA CYS A 277 -0.69 25.02 -7.07
C CYS A 277 -1.56 23.75 -6.99
N ALA A 278 -2.87 23.92 -6.94
CA ALA A 278 -3.81 22.80 -6.86
C ALA A 278 -3.75 21.88 -8.09
N TYR A 279 -3.22 22.34 -9.22
CA TYR A 279 -3.09 21.55 -10.46
C TYR A 279 -1.75 20.84 -10.57
N SER A 280 -0.62 21.54 -10.41
CA SER A 280 0.71 20.97 -10.63
C SER A 280 1.39 20.43 -9.37
N LEU A 281 0.93 20.83 -8.17
CA LEU A 281 1.65 20.68 -6.89
C LEU A 281 3.04 21.34 -6.86
N LEU A 282 3.34 22.21 -7.83
CA LEU A 282 4.51 23.08 -7.82
C LEU A 282 4.20 24.38 -7.07
N ARG A 283 5.21 25.23 -6.83
CA ARG A 283 5.00 26.53 -6.18
C ARG A 283 3.98 27.35 -6.97
N PRO A 284 2.97 27.96 -6.33
CA PRO A 284 2.00 28.76 -7.05
C PRO A 284 2.67 30.00 -7.65
N ASN A 285 2.23 30.39 -8.84
CA ASN A 285 2.54 31.68 -9.47
C ASN A 285 1.33 32.63 -9.30
N SER A 286 1.44 33.88 -9.74
CA SER A 286 0.36 34.88 -9.66
C SER A 286 -0.92 34.52 -10.44
N TYR A 287 -0.85 33.55 -11.35
CA TYR A 287 -1.99 33.07 -12.15
C TYR A 287 -2.64 31.82 -11.56
N CYS A 288 -2.12 31.27 -10.47
CA CYS A 288 -2.70 30.12 -9.78
C CYS A 288 -3.95 30.55 -8.99
N ALA A 289 -5.11 30.53 -9.63
CA ALA A 289 -6.39 30.83 -8.97
C ALA A 289 -6.74 29.84 -7.84
N ASN A 290 -6.26 28.59 -7.95
CA ASN A 290 -6.50 27.54 -6.96
C ASN A 290 -5.17 27.04 -6.39
N THR A 291 -5.01 27.19 -5.07
CA THR A 291 -3.91 26.62 -4.30
C THR A 291 -4.42 25.59 -3.29
N THR A 292 -3.52 24.75 -2.80
CA THR A 292 -3.79 23.82 -1.71
C THR A 292 -2.55 23.66 -0.84
N LYS A 293 -2.73 23.25 0.41
CA LYS A 293 -1.64 23.05 1.37
C LYS A 293 -1.38 21.56 1.55
N ILE A 294 -0.18 21.12 1.17
CA ILE A 294 0.28 19.73 1.32
C ILE A 294 1.37 19.62 2.38
N TRP A 295 1.50 18.45 3.00
CA TRP A 295 2.61 18.14 3.89
C TRP A 295 3.84 17.73 3.09
N VAL A 296 4.97 18.37 3.38
CA VAL A 296 6.28 18.12 2.76
C VAL A 296 7.34 18.08 3.83
N LYS A 297 8.38 17.26 3.61
CA LYS A 297 9.58 17.26 4.45
C LYS A 297 10.37 18.54 4.20
N LYS A 298 10.87 19.17 5.26
CA LYS A 298 11.75 20.35 5.19
C LYS A 298 12.92 20.07 4.25
N GLY A 299 13.13 20.93 3.25
CA GLY A 299 14.16 20.80 2.22
C GLY A 299 13.74 20.02 0.96
N GLU A 300 12.57 19.38 0.95
CA GLU A 300 12.01 18.68 -0.21
C GLU A 300 10.85 19.45 -0.88
N GLU A 301 10.74 20.75 -0.60
CA GLU A 301 9.69 21.59 -1.17
C GLU A 301 9.83 21.67 -2.70
N PRO A 302 8.72 21.83 -3.44
CA PRO A 302 8.80 22.04 -4.87
C PRO A 302 9.68 23.25 -5.19
N GLN A 303 10.74 23.04 -5.96
CA GLN A 303 11.69 24.12 -6.29
C GLN A 303 11.20 24.98 -7.47
N MET A 304 10.40 24.38 -8.36
CA MET A 304 9.87 25.05 -9.54
C MET A 304 8.52 25.71 -9.26
N PHE A 305 8.27 26.82 -9.96
CA PHE A 305 6.93 27.42 -10.05
C PHE A 305 6.05 26.65 -11.04
N CYS A 306 4.74 26.66 -10.77
CA CYS A 306 3.73 26.17 -11.67
C CYS A 306 3.86 26.87 -13.03
N ARG A 307 3.87 26.07 -14.09
CA ARG A 307 3.86 26.55 -15.47
C ARG A 307 2.54 26.29 -16.17
N ASP A 308 1.59 25.60 -15.52
CA ASP A 308 0.33 25.19 -16.14
C ASP A 308 -0.78 26.24 -15.94
N CYS A 309 -0.68 27.07 -14.90
CA CYS A 309 -1.61 28.16 -14.65
C CYS A 309 -1.12 29.45 -15.31
N GLY A 310 -1.99 30.07 -16.12
CA GLY A 310 -1.71 31.34 -16.79
C GLY A 310 -1.07 31.21 -18.17
N VAL A 311 -0.96 30.01 -18.75
CA VAL A 311 -0.51 29.86 -20.14
C VAL A 311 -1.66 30.22 -21.08
N SER A 312 -1.71 31.49 -21.48
CA SER A 312 -2.18 31.79 -22.83
C SER A 312 -1.18 31.15 -23.79
N TYR A 313 -1.65 30.30 -24.71
CA TYR A 313 -0.85 29.68 -25.77
C TYR A 313 -0.29 30.70 -26.81
N GLY A 314 0.08 31.91 -26.38
CA GLY A 314 0.39 33.06 -27.25
C GLY A 314 1.76 33.71 -27.05
N SER A 315 2.53 33.39 -26.00
CA SER A 315 3.85 34.00 -25.81
C SER A 315 4.72 33.17 -24.88
N ILE A 316 5.63 32.39 -25.45
CA ILE A 316 6.78 31.87 -24.72
C ILE A 316 7.76 33.03 -24.58
N PRO A 317 8.03 33.57 -23.37
CA PRO A 317 9.15 34.47 -23.19
C PRO A 317 10.41 33.62 -23.25
N THR A 318 11.36 34.00 -24.10
CA THR A 318 12.71 33.43 -24.08
C THR A 318 13.32 33.68 -22.71
N VAL A 319 13.59 32.60 -21.97
CA VAL A 319 14.26 32.68 -20.67
C VAL A 319 15.68 33.21 -20.90
N ASP A 320 16.03 34.30 -20.23
CA ASP A 320 17.38 34.84 -20.19
C ASP A 320 18.33 33.79 -19.61
N ALA A 321 19.36 33.43 -20.39
CA ALA A 321 20.35 32.42 -20.04
C ALA A 321 21.18 32.79 -18.80
N SER A 322 21.12 34.05 -18.34
CA SER A 322 21.84 34.56 -17.17
C SER A 322 21.30 34.06 -15.82
N GLN A 323 20.07 33.53 -15.75
CA GLN A 323 19.42 33.11 -14.50
C GLN A 323 19.39 31.59 -14.26
N ARG A 324 20.21 30.80 -14.96
CA ARG A 324 20.32 29.36 -14.65
C ARG A 324 21.00 29.18 -13.28
N PRO A 325 20.36 28.51 -12.31
CA PRO A 325 21.07 28.04 -11.12
C PRO A 325 22.20 27.10 -11.54
N GLN A 326 23.39 27.28 -10.98
CA GLN A 326 24.47 26.31 -11.14
C GLN A 326 23.99 24.95 -10.64
N THR A 327 24.13 23.94 -11.50
CA THR A 327 23.76 22.56 -11.17
C THR A 327 24.65 22.11 -10.01
N PRO A 328 24.09 21.65 -8.87
CA PRO A 328 24.92 21.06 -7.84
C PRO A 328 25.61 19.81 -8.41
N PRO A 329 26.86 19.51 -7.99
CA PRO A 329 27.58 18.34 -8.47
C PRO A 329 26.79 17.07 -8.13
N ASN A 330 26.58 16.26 -9.14
CA ASN A 330 25.87 14.99 -9.10
C ASN A 330 26.57 14.00 -8.14
N PRO A 331 25.96 13.59 -7.01
CA PRO A 331 26.60 12.67 -6.07
C PRO A 331 26.36 11.22 -6.47
N LEU A 332 26.71 10.84 -7.71
CA LEU A 332 26.73 9.45 -8.17
C LEU A 332 27.85 9.25 -9.20
N HIS A 333 29.09 9.36 -8.74
CA HIS A 333 30.24 8.74 -9.41
C HIS A 333 30.76 7.58 -8.57
N TYR A 334 30.09 6.44 -8.69
CA TYR A 334 30.67 5.14 -8.38
C TYR A 334 30.78 4.39 -9.73
N GLN A 335 31.95 4.48 -10.37
CA GLN A 335 32.28 3.65 -11.53
C GLN A 335 33.10 2.46 -11.04
N PRO A 336 32.60 1.21 -11.08
CA PRO A 336 33.47 0.06 -10.97
C PRO A 336 34.27 -0.07 -12.26
N ALA A 337 35.58 -0.24 -12.13
CA ALA A 337 36.51 -0.46 -13.24
C ALA A 337 36.14 -1.76 -13.97
N VAL A 338 35.57 -1.65 -15.18
CA VAL A 338 35.41 -2.76 -16.11
C VAL A 338 36.40 -2.58 -17.23
N GLN A 339 37.44 -3.43 -17.26
CA GLN A 339 38.32 -3.57 -18.42
C GLN A 339 37.48 -3.89 -19.65
N ARG A 340 37.48 -2.98 -20.63
CA ARG A 340 36.86 -3.19 -21.94
C ARG A 340 37.62 -4.30 -22.68
N ARG A 341 37.12 -5.53 -22.65
CA ARG A 341 37.39 -6.49 -23.75
C ARG A 341 36.46 -6.12 -24.90
N ARG A 342 37.04 -5.89 -26.09
CA ARG A 342 36.28 -5.82 -27.35
C ARG A 342 35.50 -7.11 -27.51
N LEU A 343 34.18 -7.01 -27.57
CA LEU A 343 33.33 -8.08 -28.09
C LEU A 343 33.28 -7.92 -29.60
N GLU A 344 33.73 -8.94 -30.33
CA GLU A 344 33.50 -9.04 -31.76
C GLU A 344 32.03 -9.33 -32.05
N PRO A 345 31.48 -8.87 -33.19
CA PRO A 345 30.07 -9.07 -33.51
C PRO A 345 29.74 -10.56 -33.70
N ILE A 346 28.74 -11.02 -32.97
CA ILE A 346 28.19 -12.38 -33.09
C ILE A 346 27.44 -12.46 -34.43
N SER A 347 27.93 -13.31 -35.33
CA SER A 347 27.26 -13.65 -36.59
C SER A 347 25.97 -14.44 -36.33
N ALA A 348 24.96 -14.22 -37.18
CA ALA A 348 23.68 -14.94 -37.11
C ALA A 348 23.89 -16.46 -37.28
N PRO A 349 23.11 -17.31 -36.58
CA PRO A 349 23.28 -18.76 -36.64
C PRO A 349 22.97 -19.32 -38.03
N SER A 350 23.68 -20.38 -38.40
CA SER A 350 23.53 -21.03 -39.70
C SER A 350 22.23 -21.83 -39.79
N GLU A 351 21.73 -22.09 -41.00
CA GLU A 351 20.50 -22.86 -41.24
C GLU A 351 20.58 -24.32 -40.71
N ALA A 352 21.80 -24.83 -40.47
CA ALA A 352 22.04 -26.12 -39.84
C ALA A 352 21.76 -26.11 -38.31
N ASP A 353 21.99 -24.98 -37.64
CA ASP A 353 21.76 -24.81 -36.19
C ASP A 353 20.27 -24.73 -35.85
N LEU A 354 19.47 -24.15 -36.75
CA LEU A 354 18.01 -24.07 -36.64
C LEU A 354 17.30 -25.42 -36.84
N ARG A 355 17.93 -26.38 -37.54
CA ARG A 355 17.37 -27.73 -37.77
C ARG A 355 17.57 -28.67 -36.58
N ARG A 356 18.59 -28.46 -35.73
CA ARG A 356 18.78 -29.25 -34.49
C ARG A 356 17.84 -28.87 -33.34
N ALA A 357 17.25 -27.67 -33.37
CA ALA A 357 16.32 -27.20 -32.33
C ALA A 357 14.86 -27.66 -32.50
N ARG A 358 14.52 -28.36 -33.61
CA ARG A 358 13.13 -28.77 -33.93
C ARG A 358 12.75 -30.20 -33.52
N ASN A 359 13.54 -30.89 -32.70
CA ASN A 359 13.19 -32.26 -32.31
C ASN A 359 13.58 -32.60 -30.86
N PRO A 360 12.64 -32.57 -29.89
CA PRO A 360 12.85 -33.17 -28.60
C PRO A 360 12.03 -34.46 -28.46
N GLN A 361 12.51 -35.55 -29.06
CA GLN A 361 12.36 -36.88 -28.46
C GLN A 361 13.72 -37.29 -27.92
N VAL A 362 13.97 -36.97 -26.66
CA VAL A 362 15.04 -37.60 -25.88
C VAL A 362 14.43 -37.98 -24.54
N GLN A 363 14.08 -39.25 -24.41
CA GLN A 363 13.79 -39.89 -23.12
C GLN A 363 15.07 -39.93 -22.30
N VAL A 364 15.03 -39.33 -21.11
CA VAL A 364 16.07 -39.51 -20.09
C VAL A 364 15.61 -40.63 -19.14
N PRO A 365 16.38 -41.71 -18.93
CA PRO A 365 15.97 -42.82 -18.09
C PRO A 365 16.02 -42.44 -16.59
N ILE A 366 14.91 -42.68 -15.90
CA ILE A 366 14.79 -42.57 -14.44
C ILE A 366 15.56 -43.74 -13.82
N ARG A 367 16.61 -43.43 -13.07
CA ARG A 367 17.36 -44.40 -12.25
C ARG A 367 16.85 -44.30 -10.82
N THR A 368 16.04 -45.26 -10.38
CA THR A 368 15.60 -45.41 -8.99
C THR A 368 16.71 -46.04 -8.15
N LYS A 369 16.90 -45.52 -6.92
CA LYS A 369 17.52 -46.24 -5.81
C LYS A 369 16.56 -46.22 -4.61
N PRO A 370 16.41 -47.33 -3.88
CA PRO A 370 15.42 -47.48 -2.82
C PRO A 370 15.94 -47.03 -1.46
N GLY A 371 15.03 -46.58 -0.59
CA GLY A 371 15.21 -46.66 0.86
C GLY A 371 14.92 -45.39 1.65
N VAL A 372 14.10 -45.59 2.69
CA VAL A 372 13.79 -44.71 3.83
C VAL A 372 12.59 -43.77 3.65
N ALA A 373 11.44 -44.27 4.08
CA ALA A 373 10.22 -43.49 4.32
C ALA A 373 10.28 -42.81 5.70
N PRO A 374 9.86 -41.54 5.85
CA PRO A 374 9.51 -40.98 7.14
C PRO A 374 8.01 -41.21 7.43
N ALA A 375 7.73 -41.57 8.68
CA ALA A 375 6.42 -41.94 9.20
C ALA A 375 5.38 -40.81 9.07
N VAL A 376 4.20 -41.18 8.55
CA VAL A 376 2.99 -40.33 8.51
C VAL A 376 2.25 -40.50 9.84
N PRO A 377 1.93 -39.44 10.59
CA PRO A 377 1.04 -39.55 11.74
C PRO A 377 -0.39 -39.80 11.27
N ARG A 378 -1.07 -40.78 11.87
CA ARG A 378 -2.48 -41.12 11.59
C ARG A 378 -3.40 -39.92 11.91
N PRO A 379 -4.47 -39.70 11.12
CA PRO A 379 -5.48 -38.70 11.45
C PRO A 379 -6.28 -39.11 12.69
N VAL A 380 -6.46 -38.17 13.62
CA VAL A 380 -7.35 -38.29 14.77
C VAL A 380 -8.77 -38.02 14.29
N GLU A 381 -9.68 -38.98 14.49
CA GLU A 381 -11.11 -38.83 14.21
C GLU A 381 -11.73 -37.72 15.09
N PRO A 382 -12.67 -36.91 14.57
CA PRO A 382 -13.38 -35.93 15.38
C PRO A 382 -14.36 -36.65 16.33
N ARG A 383 -14.12 -36.52 17.64
CA ARG A 383 -15.13 -36.84 18.66
C ARG A 383 -16.29 -35.86 18.55
N SER A 384 -17.51 -36.41 18.55
CA SER A 384 -18.77 -35.69 18.70
C SER A 384 -18.75 -34.78 19.92
N VAL A 385 -19.08 -33.50 19.72
CA VAL A 385 -19.33 -32.57 20.83
C VAL A 385 -20.79 -32.77 21.23
N ASP A 386 -20.99 -33.53 22.31
CA ASP A 386 -22.25 -33.54 23.02
C ASP A 386 -22.53 -32.16 23.62
N SER A 387 -23.80 -31.80 23.54
CA SER A 387 -24.46 -30.59 24.03
C SER A 387 -23.99 -30.10 25.40
N LEU A 388 -23.56 -28.83 25.48
CA LEU A 388 -23.44 -28.09 26.74
C LEU A 388 -24.77 -27.38 27.07
N PRO A 389 -25.24 -27.42 28.33
CA PRO A 389 -26.50 -26.81 28.73
C PRO A 389 -26.39 -25.30 28.95
N VAL A 390 -27.45 -24.59 28.55
CA VAL A 390 -27.70 -23.16 28.79
C VAL A 390 -28.09 -22.95 30.26
N PRO A 391 -27.49 -21.99 31.00
CA PRO A 391 -28.02 -21.58 32.30
C PRO A 391 -29.15 -20.55 32.15
N PRO A 392 -30.21 -20.63 32.98
CA PRO A 392 -31.33 -19.70 32.92
C PRO A 392 -30.94 -18.30 33.43
N GLY A 393 -31.56 -17.29 32.82
CA GLY A 393 -31.28 -15.89 33.08
C GLY A 393 -31.71 -15.38 34.45
N GLN A 394 -31.04 -14.29 34.83
CA GLN A 394 -31.60 -13.13 35.53
C GLN A 394 -31.01 -11.88 34.91
#